data_AF-S4RHT7-F1
#
_entry.id   AF-S4RHT7-F1
#
_cell.length_a   1.000
_cell.length_b   1.000
_cell.length_c   1.000
_cell.angle_alpha   90.00
_cell.angle_beta   90.00
_cell.angle_gamma   90.00
#
_symmetry.space_group_name_H-M   'P 1'
#
loop_
_entity.id
_entity.type
_entity.pdbx_description
1 polymer ?
#
loop_
_entity_poly.entity_id
_entity_poly.type
_entity_poly.pdbx_seq_one_letter_code
_entity_poly.pdbx_strand_id
1 'polypeptide(L)'
;VQERELDLDELGRDDSSYLQEHQLKRKIMSIFSRLCELKGCTNMTGRVIEQRLYIKCTRHPEVNRHVERLINKPGFFPDLQDVKGVVRATNQRYNLGLSPREVHNVSLDAFREACTKLQERRHLDLVYNFGCHLTEDFKPSSDPARYDGELEAKLRRNRVVALQHLEDVVNKYAELEIPTSEQDKQEPGRRDGRDSRHSRDSRGSKDKQPRRLQGQEEERQQEEGKQGDEADDESSEPDVDMELEGMEMNGG
;
A
#
# COMPACT_ATOMS: atom_id res chain seq x y z
N VAL A 1 -0.96 10.50 29.57
CA VAL A 1 -1.86 11.07 28.54
C VAL A 1 -2.80 10.01 27.99
N GLN A 2 -2.26 8.84 27.62
CA GLN A 2 -3.02 7.69 27.10
C GLN A 2 -4.18 7.18 27.97
N GLU A 3 -4.12 7.37 29.29
CA GLU A 3 -5.17 6.96 30.23
C GLU A 3 -6.34 7.97 30.35
N ARG A 4 -6.25 9.14 29.70
CA ARG A 4 -7.33 10.13 29.77
C ARG A 4 -8.49 9.70 28.87
N GLU A 5 -9.68 9.64 29.46
CA GLU A 5 -10.93 9.51 28.71
C GLU A 5 -11.25 10.83 28.01
N LEU A 6 -11.74 10.76 26.77
CA LEU A 6 -12.13 11.91 25.96
C LEU A 6 -13.64 11.90 25.79
N ASP A 7 -14.28 13.01 26.11
CA ASP A 7 -15.68 13.25 25.79
C ASP A 7 -15.84 13.81 24.37
N LEU A 8 -17.09 13.92 23.91
CA LEU A 8 -17.39 14.34 22.53
C LEU A 8 -16.96 15.78 22.25
N ASP A 9 -17.01 16.64 23.26
CA ASP A 9 -16.59 18.03 23.14
C ASP A 9 -15.06 18.12 23.03
N GLU A 10 -14.31 17.34 23.80
CA GLU A 10 -12.84 17.30 23.70
C GLU A 10 -12.34 16.71 22.39
N LEU A 11 -13.04 15.74 21.80
CA LEU A 11 -12.68 15.19 20.47
C LEU A 11 -12.70 16.26 19.37
N GLY A 12 -13.50 17.32 19.53
CA GLY A 12 -13.57 18.45 18.60
C GLY A 12 -12.54 19.55 18.85
N ARG A 13 -11.74 19.47 19.92
CA ARG A 13 -10.75 20.51 20.27
C ARG A 13 -9.38 20.23 19.65
N ASP A 14 -8.74 21.28 19.16
CA ASP A 14 -7.38 21.24 18.60
C ASP A 14 -6.28 20.98 19.64
N ASP A 15 -6.60 21.13 20.93
CA ASP A 15 -5.71 20.87 22.06
C ASP A 15 -6.09 19.60 22.85
N SER A 16 -6.87 18.70 22.24
CA SER A 16 -7.27 17.43 22.87
C SER A 16 -6.08 16.61 23.36
N SER A 17 -6.30 15.80 24.39
CA SER A 17 -5.26 14.95 24.98
C SER A 17 -4.62 14.00 23.95
N TYR A 18 -5.41 13.53 22.96
CA TYR A 18 -4.94 12.72 21.83
C TYR A 18 -3.93 13.47 20.95
N LEU A 19 -4.22 14.73 20.58
CA LEU A 19 -3.30 15.54 19.78
C LEU A 19 -2.04 15.91 20.57
N GLN A 20 -2.16 16.17 21.87
CA GLN A 20 -1.01 16.38 22.74
C GLN A 20 -0.10 15.14 22.79
N GLU A 21 -0.67 13.94 22.89
CA GLU A 21 0.08 12.68 22.83
C GLU A 21 0.87 12.56 21.52
N HIS A 22 0.23 12.85 20.38
CA HIS A 22 0.89 12.83 19.08
C HIS A 22 2.09 13.79 19.02
N GLN A 23 1.93 15.02 19.50
CA GLN A 23 3.01 16.02 19.54
C GLN A 23 4.17 15.56 20.44
N LEU A 24 3.86 14.98 21.61
CA LEU A 24 4.87 14.45 22.52
C LEU A 24 5.62 13.26 21.91
N LYS A 25 4.92 12.33 21.24
CA LYS A 25 5.54 11.22 20.49
C LYS A 25 6.53 11.73 19.44
N ARG A 26 6.15 12.74 18.66
CA ARG A 26 7.06 13.38 17.67
C ARG A 26 8.29 13.99 18.31
N LYS A 27 8.13 14.70 19.44
CA LYS A 27 9.26 15.27 20.20
C LYS A 27 10.21 14.19 20.71
N ILE A 28 9.67 13.09 21.26
CA ILE A 28 10.48 11.95 21.73
C ILE A 28 11.27 11.32 20.58
N MET A 29 10.66 11.13 19.40
CA MET A 29 11.37 10.59 18.23
C MET A 29 12.49 11.53 17.72
N SER A 30 12.29 12.85 17.79
CA SER A 30 13.33 13.83 17.46
C SER A 30 14.49 13.78 18.45
N ILE A 31 14.21 13.68 19.75
CA ILE A 31 15.23 13.52 20.80
C ILE A 31 15.98 12.20 20.60
N PHE A 32 15.29 11.10 20.31
CA PHE A 32 15.90 9.81 20.04
C PHE A 32 16.88 9.89 18.86
N SER A 33 16.47 10.51 17.75
CA SER A 33 17.33 10.70 16.58
C SER A 33 18.59 11.50 16.94
N ARG A 34 18.45 12.57 17.71
CA ARG A 34 19.59 13.37 18.18
C ARG A 34 20.51 12.59 19.12
N LEU A 35 19.96 11.72 19.97
CA LEU A 35 20.75 10.84 20.84
C LEU A 35 21.56 9.82 20.02
N CYS A 36 20.99 9.26 18.95
CA CYS A 36 21.71 8.36 18.05
C CYS A 36 22.88 9.08 17.35
N GLU A 37 22.65 10.31 16.85
CA GLU A 37 23.71 11.13 16.26
C GLU A 37 24.87 11.39 17.24
N LEU A 38 24.55 11.79 18.48
CA LEU A 38 25.56 12.06 19.51
C LEU A 38 26.36 10.82 19.91
N LYS A 39 25.75 9.63 19.85
CA LYS A 39 26.40 8.35 20.16
C LYS A 39 27.08 7.70 18.95
N GLY A 40 26.89 8.23 17.73
CA GLY A 40 27.38 7.61 16.51
C GLY A 40 26.70 6.27 16.18
N CYS A 41 25.45 6.09 16.59
CA CYS A 41 24.66 4.89 16.30
C CYS A 41 23.63 5.15 15.19
N THR A 42 23.15 4.10 14.53
CA THR A 42 22.04 4.22 13.59
C THR A 42 20.72 4.51 14.32
N ASN A 43 19.75 5.07 13.60
CA ASN A 43 18.40 5.34 14.11
C ASN A 43 17.46 4.13 13.97
N MET A 44 18.00 2.94 13.73
CA MET A 44 17.22 1.70 13.60
C MET A 44 16.61 1.35 14.96
N THR A 45 15.33 1.00 14.94
CA THR A 45 14.55 0.70 16.15
C THR A 45 14.35 -0.80 16.38
N GLY A 46 14.78 -1.64 15.43
CA GLY A 46 14.58 -3.08 15.46
C GLY A 46 13.20 -3.50 14.97
N ARG A 47 12.51 -2.62 14.23
CA ARG A 47 11.16 -2.91 13.72
C ARG A 47 11.17 -3.99 12.66
N VAL A 48 10.04 -4.71 12.53
CA VAL A 48 9.89 -5.76 11.53
C VAL A 48 9.99 -5.20 10.11
N ILE A 49 9.54 -3.96 9.87
CA ILE A 49 9.70 -3.29 8.57
C ILE A 49 11.16 -3.00 8.18
N GLU A 50 12.08 -2.94 9.15
CA GLU A 50 13.51 -2.71 8.92
C GLU A 50 14.22 -4.02 8.50
N GLN A 51 13.58 -5.18 8.73
CA GLN A 51 14.14 -6.47 8.35
C GLN A 51 14.14 -6.65 6.83
N ARG A 52 15.31 -7.05 6.31
CA ARG A 52 15.49 -7.36 4.91
C ARG A 52 14.68 -8.61 4.54
N LEU A 53 13.85 -8.47 3.52
CA LEU A 53 13.10 -9.58 2.94
C LEU A 53 13.96 -10.28 1.89
N TYR A 54 13.95 -11.60 1.91
CA TYR A 54 14.61 -12.45 0.91
C TYR A 54 13.56 -13.06 -0.03
N ILE A 55 13.80 -12.99 -1.34
CA ILE A 55 12.87 -13.52 -2.36
C ILE A 55 13.54 -14.63 -3.17
N LYS A 56 12.79 -15.71 -3.42
CA LYS A 56 13.20 -16.81 -4.30
C LYS A 56 12.04 -17.20 -5.23
N CYS A 57 11.57 -16.22 -6.00
CA CYS A 57 10.37 -16.36 -6.83
C CYS A 57 10.63 -16.99 -8.20
N THR A 58 11.86 -16.92 -8.70
CA THR A 58 12.19 -17.40 -10.04
C THR A 58 13.39 -18.34 -10.04
N ARG A 59 13.54 -19.08 -11.14
CA ARG A 59 14.73 -19.90 -11.42
C ARG A 59 15.97 -19.07 -11.75
N HIS A 60 15.81 -17.76 -12.00
CA HIS A 60 16.89 -16.85 -12.37
C HIS A 60 17.35 -16.04 -11.15
N PRO A 61 18.53 -16.33 -10.57
CA PRO A 61 19.04 -15.63 -9.41
C PRO A 61 19.17 -14.11 -9.63
N GLU A 62 19.46 -13.69 -10.85
CA GLU A 62 19.60 -12.31 -11.26
C GLU A 62 18.28 -11.54 -11.05
N VAL A 63 17.17 -12.16 -11.44
CA VAL A 63 15.82 -11.58 -11.27
C VAL A 63 15.50 -11.50 -9.79
N ASN A 64 15.77 -12.57 -9.03
CA ASN A 64 15.52 -12.60 -7.59
C ASN A 64 16.28 -11.47 -6.87
N ARG A 65 17.56 -11.25 -7.18
CA ARG A 65 18.38 -10.16 -6.60
C ARG A 65 17.81 -8.77 -6.91
N HIS A 66 17.33 -8.54 -8.13
CA HIS A 66 16.81 -7.22 -8.51
C HIS A 66 15.40 -6.97 -7.93
N VAL A 67 14.55 -7.99 -7.88
CA VAL A 67 13.24 -7.90 -7.21
C VAL A 67 13.43 -7.72 -5.70
N GLU A 68 14.39 -8.42 -5.10
CA GLU A 68 14.75 -8.23 -3.68
C GLU A 68 15.21 -6.79 -3.40
N ARG A 69 16.01 -6.19 -4.27
CA ARG A 69 16.39 -4.77 -4.14
C ARG A 69 15.18 -3.84 -4.25
N LEU A 70 14.22 -4.14 -5.12
CA LEU A 70 13.02 -3.33 -5.29
C LEU A 70 12.16 -3.31 -4.02
N ILE A 71 11.88 -4.47 -3.43
CA ILE A 71 10.97 -4.60 -2.28
C ILE A 71 11.56 -4.16 -0.95
N ASN A 72 12.88 -4.07 -0.85
CA ASN A 72 13.59 -3.61 0.34
C ASN A 72 13.83 -2.09 0.35
N LYS A 73 13.31 -1.35 -0.64
CA LYS A 73 13.29 0.12 -0.60
C LYS A 73 12.37 0.61 0.53
N PRO A 74 12.79 1.59 1.35
CA PRO A 74 12.00 2.07 2.47
C PRO A 74 10.71 2.73 1.97
N GLY A 75 9.58 2.37 2.57
CA GLY A 75 8.27 2.97 2.26
C GLY A 75 7.68 2.63 0.88
N PHE A 76 8.32 1.75 0.11
CA PHE A 76 7.90 1.43 -1.24
C PHE A 76 7.11 0.12 -1.29
N PHE A 77 5.94 0.13 -1.93
CA PHE A 77 5.16 -1.06 -2.24
C PHE A 77 5.00 -1.14 -3.77
N PRO A 78 5.64 -2.11 -4.45
CA PRO A 78 5.65 -2.15 -5.90
C PRO A 78 4.27 -2.50 -6.45
N ASP A 79 3.97 -1.99 -7.64
CA ASP A 79 2.88 -2.50 -8.49
C ASP A 79 3.38 -3.61 -9.45
N LEU A 80 2.48 -4.15 -10.26
CA LEU A 80 2.84 -5.19 -11.23
C LEU A 80 3.78 -4.66 -12.34
N GLN A 81 3.65 -3.39 -12.72
CA GLN A 81 4.49 -2.79 -13.76
C GLN A 81 5.92 -2.55 -13.25
N ASP A 82 6.07 -2.17 -11.98
CA ASP A 82 7.38 -2.02 -11.32
C ASP A 82 8.15 -3.33 -11.37
N VAL A 83 7.51 -4.43 -10.95
CA VAL A 83 8.13 -5.77 -10.97
C VAL A 83 8.41 -6.19 -12.42
N LYS A 84 7.46 -5.99 -13.34
CA LYS A 84 7.64 -6.32 -14.76
C LYS A 84 8.77 -5.53 -15.41
N GLY A 85 8.93 -4.26 -15.05
CA GLY A 85 10.02 -3.40 -15.48
C GLY A 85 11.37 -3.96 -15.04
N VAL A 86 11.47 -4.36 -13.77
CA VAL A 86 12.68 -4.99 -13.22
C VAL A 86 13.00 -6.32 -13.92
N VAL A 87 12.01 -7.19 -14.11
CA VAL A 87 12.21 -8.49 -14.80
C VAL A 87 12.65 -8.27 -16.25
N ARG A 88 12.03 -7.32 -16.97
CA ARG A 88 12.41 -6.99 -18.35
C ARG A 88 13.84 -6.44 -18.43
N ALA A 89 14.20 -5.50 -17.57
CA ALA A 89 15.54 -4.92 -17.53
C ALA A 89 16.59 -5.99 -17.22
N THR A 90 16.28 -6.90 -16.29
CA THR A 90 17.17 -8.01 -15.94
C THR A 90 17.32 -9.01 -17.10
N ASN A 91 16.22 -9.35 -17.78
CA ASN A 91 16.24 -10.22 -18.96
C ASN A 91 17.14 -9.67 -20.08
N GLN A 92 17.09 -8.36 -20.33
CA GLN A 92 17.94 -7.69 -21.31
C GLN A 92 19.41 -7.61 -20.86
N ARG A 93 19.65 -7.28 -19.59
CA ARG A 93 21.01 -7.11 -19.05
C ARG A 93 21.80 -8.41 -19.01
N TYR A 94 21.14 -9.52 -18.65
CA TYR A 94 21.79 -10.82 -18.48
C TYR A 94 21.49 -11.79 -19.63
N ASN A 95 20.87 -11.32 -20.72
CA ASN A 95 20.50 -12.12 -21.89
C ASN A 95 19.81 -13.45 -21.52
N LEU A 96 18.83 -13.41 -20.61
CA LEU A 96 18.17 -14.61 -20.09
C LEU A 96 17.29 -15.33 -21.13
N GLY A 97 17.08 -14.71 -22.30
CA GLY A 97 16.37 -15.31 -23.43
C GLY A 97 14.85 -15.46 -23.21
N LEU A 98 14.29 -14.81 -22.18
CA LEU A 98 12.87 -14.93 -21.87
C LEU A 98 12.02 -14.21 -22.92
N SER A 99 11.04 -14.91 -23.48
CA SER A 99 10.04 -14.33 -24.37
C SER A 99 9.15 -13.30 -23.63
N PRO A 100 8.48 -12.39 -24.35
CA PRO A 100 7.58 -11.41 -23.71
C PRO A 100 6.48 -12.05 -22.84
N ARG A 101 6.01 -13.24 -23.22
CA ARG A 101 5.02 -14.01 -22.47
C ARG A 101 5.63 -14.60 -21.19
N GLU A 102 6.82 -15.15 -21.26
CA GLU A 102 7.53 -15.68 -20.09
C GLU A 102 7.88 -14.56 -19.11
N VAL A 103 8.36 -13.41 -19.60
CA VAL A 103 8.59 -12.21 -18.78
C VAL A 103 7.32 -11.84 -18.03
N HIS A 104 6.15 -11.85 -18.69
CA HIS A 104 4.88 -11.55 -18.01
C HIS A 104 4.54 -12.56 -16.91
N ASN A 105 4.65 -13.86 -17.19
CA ASN A 105 4.34 -14.91 -16.21
C ASN A 105 5.30 -14.84 -15.01
N VAL A 106 6.60 -14.74 -15.27
CA VAL A 106 7.63 -14.59 -14.23
C VAL A 106 7.38 -13.34 -13.38
N SER A 107 6.94 -12.24 -14.00
CA SER A 107 6.60 -11.01 -13.28
C SER A 107 5.38 -11.18 -12.38
N LEU A 108 4.35 -11.91 -12.82
CA LEU A 108 3.16 -12.18 -12.01
C LEU A 108 3.50 -13.02 -10.78
N ASP A 109 4.31 -14.07 -10.95
CA ASP A 109 4.71 -14.95 -9.85
C ASP A 109 5.62 -14.20 -8.86
N ALA A 110 6.60 -13.44 -9.37
CA ALA A 110 7.45 -12.59 -8.57
C ALA A 110 6.66 -11.51 -7.80
N PHE A 111 5.69 -10.87 -8.46
CA PHE A 111 4.83 -9.88 -7.84
C PHE A 111 3.98 -10.46 -6.71
N ARG A 112 3.35 -11.62 -6.94
CA ARG A 112 2.55 -12.30 -5.90
C ARG A 112 3.39 -12.64 -4.68
N GLU A 113 4.55 -13.28 -4.86
CA GLU A 113 5.41 -13.63 -3.72
C GLU A 113 5.92 -12.39 -2.98
N ALA A 114 6.35 -11.36 -3.72
CA ALA A 114 6.80 -10.09 -3.15
C ALA A 114 5.70 -9.42 -2.32
N CYS A 115 4.49 -9.31 -2.87
CA CYS A 115 3.36 -8.68 -2.20
C CYS A 115 2.94 -9.46 -0.95
N THR A 116 2.87 -10.79 -1.02
CA THR A 116 2.55 -11.61 0.16
C THR A 116 3.56 -11.35 1.28
N LYS A 117 4.87 -11.39 0.99
CA LYS A 117 5.91 -11.11 2.00
C LYS A 117 5.86 -9.69 2.54
N LEU A 118 5.58 -8.70 1.69
CA LEU A 118 5.41 -7.30 2.13
C LEU A 118 4.19 -7.12 3.03
N GLN A 119 3.06 -7.75 2.68
CA GLN A 119 1.84 -7.75 3.49
C GLN A 119 2.07 -8.43 4.83
N GLU A 120 2.70 -9.61 4.85
CA GLU A 120 3.06 -10.33 6.07
C GLU A 120 3.99 -9.48 6.95
N ARG A 121 5.04 -8.89 6.40
CA ARG A 121 5.96 -8.01 7.13
C ARG A 121 5.22 -6.84 7.77
N ARG A 122 4.33 -6.19 7.02
CA ARG A 122 3.56 -5.04 7.51
C ARG A 122 2.50 -5.47 8.54
N HIS A 123 1.91 -6.65 8.39
CA HIS A 123 0.99 -7.22 9.36
C HIS A 123 1.70 -7.55 10.69
N LEU A 124 2.86 -8.21 10.62
CA LEU A 124 3.68 -8.50 11.80
C LEU A 124 4.16 -7.23 12.50
N ASP A 125 4.60 -6.22 11.74
CA ASP A 125 4.97 -4.92 12.30
C ASP A 125 3.81 -4.26 13.04
N LEU A 126 2.59 -4.32 12.48
CA LEU A 126 1.40 -3.86 13.17
C LEU A 126 1.18 -4.65 14.46
N VAL A 127 1.12 -5.99 14.40
CA VAL A 127 0.81 -6.84 15.57
C VAL A 127 1.82 -6.67 16.71
N TYR A 128 3.12 -6.58 16.41
CA TYR A 128 4.15 -6.44 17.44
C TYR A 128 4.26 -5.03 18.03
N ASN A 129 3.83 -4.00 17.31
CA ASN A 129 3.91 -2.61 17.75
C ASN A 129 2.53 -1.98 17.97
N PHE A 130 1.48 -2.80 18.13
CA PHE A 130 0.12 -2.33 18.33
C PHE A 130 -0.12 -1.91 19.78
N GLY A 131 -0.81 -0.78 19.95
CA GLY A 131 -1.34 -0.35 21.23
C GLY A 131 -0.32 0.34 22.15
N CYS A 132 -0.47 0.12 23.46
CA CYS A 132 0.36 0.69 24.53
C CYS A 132 0.32 -0.22 25.77
N HIS A 133 0.85 0.26 26.90
CA HIS A 133 0.85 -0.49 28.16
C HIS A 133 -0.54 -0.96 28.61
N LEU A 134 -1.61 -0.28 28.21
CA LEU A 134 -3.00 -0.67 28.54
C LEU A 134 -3.47 -1.92 27.78
N THR A 135 -2.84 -2.27 26.66
CA THR A 135 -3.23 -3.40 25.80
C THR A 135 -2.23 -4.56 25.85
N GLU A 136 -1.12 -4.44 26.58
CA GLU A 136 -0.07 -5.45 26.67
C GLU A 136 -0.57 -6.77 27.27
N ASP A 137 -1.47 -6.69 28.25
CA ASP A 137 -2.05 -7.86 28.93
C ASP A 137 -3.22 -8.52 28.18
N PHE A 138 -3.48 -8.12 26.94
CA PHE A 138 -4.58 -8.67 26.14
C PHE A 138 -4.42 -10.18 25.93
N LYS A 139 -5.45 -10.93 26.32
CA LYS A 139 -5.54 -12.38 26.10
C LYS A 139 -6.86 -12.71 25.41
N PRO A 140 -6.85 -13.42 24.27
CA PRO A 140 -8.09 -13.87 23.63
C PRO A 140 -8.99 -14.75 24.51
N SER A 141 -8.43 -15.34 25.57
CA SER A 141 -9.18 -16.12 26.55
C SER A 141 -9.94 -15.27 27.57
N SER A 142 -9.54 -14.02 27.80
CA SER A 142 -10.19 -13.13 28.77
C SER A 142 -11.32 -12.28 28.17
N ASP A 143 -11.78 -12.60 26.96
CA ASP A 143 -12.89 -11.92 26.31
C ASP A 143 -14.21 -12.15 27.08
N PRO A 144 -14.87 -11.10 27.61
CA PRO A 144 -16.13 -11.22 28.35
C PRO A 144 -17.26 -11.88 27.54
N ALA A 145 -17.26 -11.75 26.21
CA ALA A 145 -18.27 -12.34 25.34
C ALA A 145 -18.26 -13.88 25.35
N ARG A 146 -17.20 -14.51 25.89
CA ARG A 146 -17.14 -15.97 26.06
C ARG A 146 -17.98 -16.47 27.24
N TYR A 147 -18.24 -15.59 28.21
CA TYR A 147 -18.96 -15.92 29.44
C TYR A 147 -20.37 -15.30 29.48
N ASP A 148 -20.62 -14.32 28.63
CA ASP A 148 -21.91 -13.64 28.48
C ASP A 148 -22.53 -13.91 27.09
N GLY A 149 -23.56 -14.75 27.06
CA GLY A 149 -24.26 -15.11 25.82
C GLY A 149 -25.10 -13.99 25.21
N GLU A 150 -25.55 -13.01 26.00
CA GLU A 150 -26.26 -11.84 25.47
C GLU A 150 -25.29 -10.92 24.73
N LEU A 151 -24.13 -10.67 25.34
CA LEU A 151 -23.04 -9.92 24.72
C LEU A 151 -22.56 -10.62 23.44
N GLU A 152 -22.36 -11.94 23.47
CA GLU A 152 -22.00 -12.71 22.28
C GLU A 152 -23.03 -12.56 21.16
N ALA A 153 -24.32 -12.73 21.47
CA ALA A 153 -25.38 -12.59 20.48
C ALA A 153 -25.44 -11.17 19.91
N LYS A 154 -25.17 -10.13 20.72
CA LYS A 154 -25.08 -8.74 20.26
C LYS A 154 -23.89 -8.54 19.32
N LEU A 155 -22.70 -9.03 19.68
CA LEU A 155 -21.50 -8.94 18.84
C LEU A 155 -21.66 -9.69 17.51
N ARG A 156 -22.34 -10.85 17.51
CA ARG A 156 -22.69 -11.57 16.27
C ARG A 156 -23.58 -10.73 15.35
N ARG A 157 -24.61 -10.04 15.88
CA ARG A 157 -25.44 -9.12 15.08
C ARG A 157 -24.62 -7.93 14.57
N ASN A 158 -23.80 -7.33 15.43
CA ASN A 158 -22.91 -6.23 15.04
C ASN A 158 -21.97 -6.64 13.88
N ARG A 159 -21.44 -7.87 13.90
CA ARG A 159 -20.60 -8.39 12.82
C ARG A 159 -21.34 -8.49 11.49
N VAL A 160 -22.58 -8.96 11.48
CA VAL A 160 -23.39 -9.05 10.24
C VAL A 160 -23.61 -7.66 9.65
N VAL A 161 -24.02 -6.70 10.48
CA VAL A 161 -24.24 -5.30 10.05
C VAL A 161 -22.95 -4.67 9.55
N ALA A 162 -21.82 -4.89 10.24
CA ALA A 162 -20.52 -4.34 9.82
C ALA A 162 -20.08 -4.87 8.45
N LEU A 163 -20.25 -6.16 8.18
CA LEU A 163 -19.91 -6.74 6.87
C LEU A 163 -20.81 -6.20 5.76
N GLN A 164 -22.12 -6.07 6.01
CA GLN A 164 -23.06 -5.45 5.06
C GLN A 164 -22.67 -4.00 4.76
N HIS A 165 -22.40 -3.19 5.79
CA HIS A 165 -22.01 -1.80 5.58
C HIS A 165 -20.70 -1.66 4.79
N LEU A 166 -19.73 -2.55 4.98
CA LEU A 166 -18.49 -2.55 4.18
C LEU A 166 -18.79 -2.84 2.71
N GLU A 167 -19.62 -3.85 2.44
CA GLU A 167 -20.04 -4.21 1.08
C GLU A 167 -20.85 -3.09 0.42
N ASP A 168 -21.79 -2.47 1.15
CA ASP A 168 -22.61 -1.36 0.66
C ASP A 168 -21.75 -0.15 0.24
N VAL A 169 -20.72 0.18 1.03
CA VAL A 169 -19.79 1.26 0.68
C VAL A 169 -18.97 0.91 -0.56
N VAL A 170 -18.45 -0.31 -0.66
CA VAL A 170 -17.70 -0.76 -1.84
C VAL A 170 -18.58 -0.71 -3.09
N ASN A 171 -19.79 -1.26 -3.02
CA ASN A 171 -20.74 -1.28 -4.13
C ASN A 171 -21.16 0.13 -4.54
N LYS A 172 -21.46 1.01 -3.58
CA LYS A 172 -21.79 2.42 -3.86
C LYS A 172 -20.71 3.10 -4.69
N TYR A 173 -19.43 2.93 -4.35
CA TYR A 173 -18.35 3.56 -5.11
C TYR A 173 -18.07 2.84 -6.43
N ALA A 174 -18.23 1.51 -6.49
CA ALA A 174 -18.15 0.77 -7.74
C ALA A 174 -19.24 1.24 -8.75
N GLU A 175 -20.46 1.49 -8.29
CA GLU A 175 -21.56 2.02 -9.11
C GLU A 175 -21.29 3.45 -9.59
N LEU A 176 -20.64 4.29 -8.78
CA LEU A 176 -20.24 5.66 -9.17
C LEU A 176 -19.09 5.68 -10.17
N GLU A 177 -18.20 4.68 -10.13
CA GLU A 177 -17.10 4.52 -11.09
C GLU A 177 -17.59 4.03 -12.46
N ILE A 178 -18.75 3.36 -12.53
CA ILE A 178 -19.41 3.07 -13.80
C ILE A 178 -19.81 4.42 -14.40
N PRO A 179 -19.19 4.85 -15.51
CA PRO A 179 -19.46 6.17 -16.04
C PRO A 179 -20.94 6.21 -16.44
N THR A 180 -21.66 7.19 -15.91
CA THR A 180 -22.97 7.67 -16.39
C THR A 180 -23.00 8.02 -17.90
N SER A 181 -21.88 7.80 -18.62
CA SER A 181 -21.70 7.91 -20.07
C SER A 181 -22.56 6.97 -20.93
N GLU A 182 -23.21 5.95 -20.38
CA GLU A 182 -24.15 5.12 -21.16
C GLU A 182 -25.58 5.67 -21.18
N GLN A 183 -25.93 6.62 -20.30
CA GLN A 183 -27.25 7.27 -20.29
C GLN A 183 -27.36 8.47 -21.25
N ASP A 184 -26.23 9.01 -21.74
CA ASP A 184 -26.20 10.11 -22.72
C ASP A 184 -25.96 9.66 -24.18
N LYS A 185 -25.93 8.34 -24.47
CA LYS A 185 -25.78 7.81 -25.84
C LYS A 185 -27.08 7.37 -26.52
N GLN A 186 -28.24 7.60 -25.90
CA GLN A 186 -29.54 7.42 -26.56
C GLN A 186 -30.14 8.76 -26.97
N GLU A 187 -29.48 9.48 -27.89
CA GLU A 187 -30.20 10.39 -28.79
C GLU A 187 -30.79 9.54 -29.95
N PRO A 188 -32.12 9.39 -30.07
CA PRO A 188 -32.70 8.77 -31.24
C PRO A 188 -32.57 9.74 -32.42
N GLY A 189 -31.68 9.37 -33.35
CA GLY A 189 -31.49 10.01 -34.63
C GLY A 189 -32.80 10.22 -35.39
N ARG A 190 -32.96 11.44 -35.86
CA ARG A 190 -33.99 11.96 -36.76
C ARG A 190 -34.33 10.97 -37.90
N ARG A 191 -35.61 10.65 -38.06
CA ARG A 191 -36.20 10.30 -39.36
C ARG A 191 -37.43 11.18 -39.61
N ASP A 192 -37.33 11.93 -40.69
CA ASP A 192 -38.31 12.83 -41.27
C ASP A 192 -39.50 12.07 -41.89
N GLY A 193 -40.70 12.64 -41.83
CA GLY A 193 -41.73 12.46 -42.87
C GLY A 193 -43.11 11.88 -42.48
N ARG A 194 -44.08 12.80 -42.30
CA ARG A 194 -45.56 12.74 -42.59
C ARG A 194 -46.38 11.60 -41.92
N ASP A 195 -47.54 11.84 -41.31
CA ASP A 195 -48.69 12.62 -41.79
C ASP A 195 -49.69 12.98 -40.65
N SER A 196 -50.67 13.80 -41.01
CA SER A 196 -51.57 14.63 -40.17
C SER A 196 -52.60 13.95 -39.25
N ARG A 197 -52.93 14.55 -38.09
CA ARG A 197 -54.22 15.26 -37.75
C ARG A 197 -54.58 15.28 -36.24
N HIS A 198 -54.96 16.49 -35.78
CA HIS A 198 -55.91 16.85 -34.70
C HIS A 198 -55.57 16.44 -33.25
N SER A 199 -55.79 17.22 -32.18
CA SER A 199 -56.39 18.54 -31.95
C SER A 199 -56.31 18.84 -30.44
N ARG A 200 -55.96 20.09 -30.05
CA ARG A 200 -56.34 20.83 -28.80
C ARG A 200 -55.82 20.25 -27.46
N ASP A 201 -55.49 21.00 -26.41
CA ASP A 201 -55.26 22.41 -26.09
C ASP A 201 -54.76 22.42 -24.61
N SER A 202 -54.16 23.52 -24.15
CA SER A 202 -54.08 23.97 -22.74
C SER A 202 -52.82 23.71 -21.89
N ARG A 203 -51.94 24.72 -21.90
CA ARG A 203 -51.46 25.55 -20.75
C ARG A 203 -50.73 24.89 -19.56
N GLY A 204 -49.52 25.37 -19.27
CA GLY A 204 -48.97 25.36 -17.90
C GLY A 204 -47.46 25.49 -17.77
N SER A 205 -46.95 26.73 -17.77
CA SER A 205 -45.56 27.11 -17.50
C SER A 205 -45.20 26.95 -16.01
N LYS A 206 -43.98 26.48 -15.67
CA LYS A 206 -42.99 27.26 -14.89
C LYS A 206 -41.71 26.47 -14.55
N ASP A 207 -40.61 27.17 -14.79
CA ASP A 207 -39.21 26.93 -14.44
C ASP A 207 -38.93 26.41 -13.03
N LYS A 208 -37.95 25.50 -12.91
CA LYS A 208 -36.91 25.51 -11.86
C LYS A 208 -35.60 24.89 -12.39
N GLN A 209 -34.58 25.72 -12.61
CA GLN A 209 -33.18 25.29 -12.77
C GLN A 209 -32.59 24.84 -11.42
N PRO A 210 -31.71 23.82 -11.37
CA PRO A 210 -30.77 23.63 -10.28
C PRO A 210 -29.40 24.28 -10.57
N ARG A 211 -28.86 24.93 -9.54
CA ARG A 211 -27.57 25.64 -9.51
C ARG A 211 -26.40 24.65 -9.50
N ARG A 212 -25.39 24.91 -10.33
CA ARG A 212 -24.07 24.25 -10.34
C ARG A 212 -23.30 24.62 -9.08
N LEU A 213 -22.74 23.63 -8.38
CA LEU A 213 -21.66 23.81 -7.40
C LEU A 213 -20.35 23.44 -8.09
N GLN A 214 -19.47 24.43 -8.25
CA GLN A 214 -18.08 24.27 -8.70
C GLN A 214 -17.27 23.67 -7.55
N GLY A 215 -16.62 22.53 -7.80
CA GLY A 215 -15.58 22.00 -6.92
C GLY A 215 -14.31 22.84 -7.05
N GLN A 216 -13.75 23.23 -5.91
CA GLN A 216 -12.40 23.79 -5.82
C GLN A 216 -11.41 22.62 -5.80
N GLU A 217 -10.48 22.64 -6.75
CA GLU A 217 -9.29 21.80 -6.78
C GLU A 217 -8.28 22.40 -5.80
N GLU A 218 -7.88 21.63 -4.77
CA GLU A 218 -6.73 21.99 -3.93
C GLU A 218 -5.47 21.35 -4.52
N GLU A 219 -4.55 22.21 -4.95
CA GLU A 219 -3.22 21.90 -5.44
C GLU A 219 -2.37 21.21 -4.36
N ARG A 220 -1.92 19.98 -4.63
CA ARG A 220 -0.86 19.34 -3.85
C ARG A 220 0.50 19.86 -4.31
N GLN A 221 1.11 20.72 -3.51
CA GLN A 221 2.51 21.12 -3.65
C GLN A 221 3.42 19.92 -3.32
N GLN A 222 4.27 19.53 -4.27
CA GLN A 222 5.37 18.60 -4.07
C GLN A 222 6.58 19.38 -3.52
N GLU A 223 7.05 19.03 -2.32
CA GLU A 223 8.37 19.44 -1.86
C GLU A 223 9.44 18.54 -2.49
N GLU A 224 10.24 19.14 -3.37
CA GLU A 224 11.45 18.55 -3.92
C GLU A 224 12.56 18.49 -2.85
N GLY A 225 12.80 17.30 -2.29
CA GLY A 225 14.01 17.01 -1.54
C GLY A 225 15.14 16.58 -2.47
N LYS A 226 16.04 17.50 -2.81
CA LYS A 226 17.34 17.21 -3.44
C LYS A 226 18.26 16.47 -2.47
N GLN A 227 18.71 15.28 -2.85
CA GLN A 227 19.92 14.56 -2.41
C GLN A 227 20.07 13.42 -3.43
N GLY A 228 21.05 13.38 -4.32
CA GLY A 228 22.49 13.52 -4.13
C GLY A 228 23.08 12.23 -4.71
N ASP A 229 23.43 12.26 -6.01
CA ASP A 229 24.12 11.18 -6.71
C ASP A 229 25.46 10.90 -6.01
N GLU A 230 25.64 9.69 -5.49
CA GLU A 230 26.95 9.03 -5.48
C GLU A 230 26.77 7.62 -6.04
N ALA A 231 27.18 7.48 -7.30
CA ALA A 231 27.54 6.20 -7.87
C ALA A 231 28.86 5.78 -7.24
N ASP A 232 28.87 4.60 -6.60
CA ASP A 232 30.10 3.86 -6.40
C ASP A 232 29.90 2.43 -6.91
N ASP A 233 30.58 2.19 -8.02
CA ASP A 233 30.66 0.97 -8.81
C ASP A 233 32.00 0.34 -8.47
N GLU A 234 32.05 -0.53 -7.46
CA GLU A 234 33.17 -1.45 -7.31
C GLU A 234 32.81 -2.61 -6.36
N SER A 235 32.70 -3.81 -6.92
CA SER A 235 32.85 -5.06 -6.16
C SER A 235 32.93 -6.21 -7.15
N SER A 236 34.12 -6.33 -7.73
CA SER A 236 34.64 -7.41 -8.54
C SER A 236 34.34 -8.80 -7.95
N GLU A 237 33.88 -9.72 -8.79
CA GLU A 237 33.83 -11.15 -8.47
C GLU A 237 35.26 -11.70 -8.42
N PRO A 238 35.68 -12.47 -7.40
CA PRO A 238 36.97 -13.15 -7.43
C PRO A 238 36.89 -14.42 -8.28
N ASP A 239 37.74 -14.46 -9.31
CA ASP A 239 38.09 -15.66 -10.07
C ASP A 239 38.59 -16.75 -9.12
N VAL A 240 37.97 -17.94 -9.17
CA VAL A 240 38.46 -19.12 -8.48
C VAL A 240 39.17 -19.99 -9.51
N ASP A 241 40.48 -20.06 -9.33
CA ASP A 241 41.48 -20.73 -10.15
C ASP A 241 41.09 -22.14 -10.62
N MET A 242 41.24 -22.33 -11.93
CA MET A 242 41.30 -23.64 -12.57
C MET A 242 42.61 -23.70 -13.35
N GLU A 243 43.71 -24.07 -12.71
CA GLU A 243 44.87 -24.60 -13.43
C GLU A 243 45.63 -25.63 -12.58
N LEU A 244 45.69 -26.81 -13.19
CA LEU A 244 46.38 -28.01 -12.78
C LEU A 244 47.76 -28.01 -13.47
N GLU A 245 48.73 -28.71 -12.87
CA GLU A 245 49.99 -29.21 -13.43
C GLU A 245 51.28 -28.39 -13.23
N GLY A 246 52.21 -29.04 -12.51
CA GLY A 246 53.52 -29.37 -13.11
C GLY A 246 54.75 -28.72 -12.49
N MET A 247 55.51 -29.55 -11.75
CA MET A 247 56.91 -29.44 -11.24
C MET A 247 56.91 -29.58 -9.71
N GLU A 248 57.65 -30.49 -9.07
CA GLU A 248 59.07 -30.76 -9.24
C GLU A 248 59.46 -32.23 -9.00
N MET A 249 60.37 -32.70 -9.85
CA MET A 249 61.29 -33.81 -9.63
C MET A 249 62.66 -33.26 -9.17
N ASN A 250 63.43 -34.09 -8.46
CA ASN A 250 64.80 -33.92 -7.93
C ASN A 250 64.89 -33.14 -6.60
N GLY A 251 65.63 -33.56 -5.57
CA GLY A 251 66.59 -34.65 -5.41
C GLY A 251 67.40 -34.36 -4.14
N GLY A 252 67.66 -35.39 -3.33
CA GLY A 252 68.40 -35.30 -2.07
C GLY A 252 68.00 -36.39 -1.10
#